data_AF-A0A2D4GVF6-F1
#
_entry.id   AF-A0A2D4GVF6-F1
#
_cell.length_a   1.000
_cell.length_b   1.000
_cell.length_c   1.000
_cell.angle_alpha   90.00
_cell.angle_beta   90.00
_cell.angle_gamma   90.00
#
_symmetry.space_group_name_H-M   'P 1'
#
loop_
_entity.id
_entity.type
_entity.pdbx_description
1 polymer ?
#
loop_
_entity_poly.entity_id
_entity_poly.type
_entity_poly.pdbx_seq_one_letter_code
_entity_poly.pdbx_strand_id
1 'polypeptide(L)'
;MKMKDVCRYISNYDNEAHAKYKTQVVYSTMLVFFKNAFQYINSIQPSLFQGSNASNQVPLILIEDVSNVFGDTDIERSKHVHKKRKLAEGREKTMSSDDEDPSGKGKNRLITINVTDLPNSVEVQESFRLARESWDLLHSLESLDKEFTRICVSWKTDTWLWLRIFLTDMIIYQGQYKKAIASLHHLAVLQGSHSPQQIMGQGSLENQRPLIQLATCHFALGEYHLTCEKILDLMCYMTLPIQEGVKIQEDQPILKSKFRKVSELKLWPCTSKTVMPYCLRLLLACFKLKAFTDNRDDMALGHVIVLLQHEWPRGENLFLKAVNKICQQANFQYENFFNYITNIDMLEEFAYLRTQEGGKIHLELLPNQGMLIKHHTITRGITKGVKEDFRLAMERQVSRCGENLMMVLHQFCMNEKILLLQTLS
;
A
#
# COMPACT_ATOMS: atom_id res chain seq x y z
N MET A 1 -8.64 22.25 -28.70
CA MET A 1 -10.11 22.09 -28.51
C MET A 1 -10.30 21.18 -27.32
N LYS A 2 -10.99 21.59 -26.24
CA LYS A 2 -11.11 20.75 -25.04
C LYS A 2 -12.11 19.63 -25.33
N MET A 3 -11.82 18.40 -24.90
CA MET A 3 -12.67 17.22 -25.12
C MET A 3 -14.14 17.44 -24.67
N LYS A 4 -14.32 18.24 -23.62
CA LYS A 4 -15.64 18.66 -23.11
C LYS A 4 -16.46 19.51 -24.08
N ASP A 5 -15.79 20.27 -24.94
CA ASP A 5 -16.46 21.11 -25.94
C ASP A 5 -17.01 20.23 -27.08
N VAL A 6 -16.35 19.10 -27.37
CA VAL A 6 -16.80 18.10 -28.34
C VAL A 6 -18.08 17.41 -27.88
N CYS A 7 -18.16 16.95 -26.62
CA CYS A 7 -19.37 16.33 -26.05
C CYS A 7 -20.61 17.22 -26.21
N ARG A 8 -20.50 18.50 -25.83
CA ARG A 8 -21.64 19.46 -25.91
C ARG A 8 -22.06 19.72 -27.34
N TYR A 9 -21.10 19.73 -28.27
CA TYR A 9 -21.39 19.93 -29.67
C TYR A 9 -22.13 18.72 -30.27
N ILE A 10 -21.85 17.49 -29.82
CA ILE A 10 -22.45 16.26 -30.37
C ILE A 10 -23.91 16.06 -29.91
N SER A 11 -24.25 16.45 -28.68
CA SER A 11 -25.60 16.24 -28.12
C SER A 11 -26.71 17.06 -28.80
N ASN A 12 -26.37 18.05 -29.63
CA ASN A 12 -27.32 19.03 -30.18
C ASN A 12 -27.79 18.74 -31.62
N TYR A 13 -27.58 17.55 -32.19
CA TYR A 13 -27.80 17.32 -33.63
C TYR A 13 -28.56 16.02 -33.99
N ASP A 14 -29.63 16.17 -34.78
CA ASP A 14 -30.66 15.16 -35.03
C ASP A 14 -30.96 14.94 -36.54
N ASN A 15 -29.96 14.51 -37.35
CA ASN A 15 -30.14 14.30 -38.81
C ASN A 15 -29.14 13.29 -39.45
N GLU A 16 -29.40 12.81 -40.66
CA GLU A 16 -28.67 11.70 -41.33
C GLU A 16 -27.21 12.01 -41.70
N ALA A 17 -26.88 13.26 -42.03
CA ALA A 17 -25.50 13.74 -42.20
C ALA A 17 -24.66 13.56 -40.92
N HIS A 18 -25.30 13.44 -39.75
CA HIS A 18 -24.64 13.23 -38.46
C HIS A 18 -24.18 11.80 -38.22
N ALA A 19 -24.69 10.80 -38.95
CA ALA A 19 -24.16 9.43 -38.84
C ALA A 19 -22.68 9.39 -39.24
N LYS A 20 -22.30 10.05 -40.34
CA LYS A 20 -20.90 10.15 -40.79
C LYS A 20 -20.02 10.90 -39.79
N TYR A 21 -20.51 12.00 -39.21
CA TYR A 21 -19.76 12.75 -38.18
C TYR A 21 -19.61 11.95 -36.88
N LYS A 22 -20.66 11.26 -36.42
CA LYS A 22 -20.61 10.36 -35.25
C LYS A 22 -19.56 9.27 -35.46
N THR A 23 -19.55 8.63 -36.63
CA THR A 23 -18.54 7.64 -37.01
C THR A 23 -17.13 8.24 -37.02
N GLN A 24 -16.92 9.43 -37.60
CA GLN A 24 -15.62 10.11 -37.57
C GLN A 24 -15.16 10.47 -36.15
N VAL A 25 -16.07 10.89 -35.27
CA VAL A 25 -15.76 11.15 -33.86
C VAL A 25 -15.34 9.87 -33.15
N VAL A 26 -16.06 8.76 -33.35
CA VAL A 26 -15.72 7.46 -32.74
C VAL A 26 -14.33 7.03 -33.20
N TYR A 27 -14.06 7.00 -34.51
CA TYR A 27 -12.75 6.57 -35.02
C TYR A 27 -11.62 7.49 -34.54
N SER A 28 -11.81 8.80 -34.61
CA SER A 28 -10.78 9.76 -34.20
C SER A 28 -10.48 9.65 -32.70
N THR A 29 -11.52 9.57 -31.86
CA THR A 29 -11.38 9.42 -30.41
C THR A 29 -10.78 8.08 -30.04
N MET A 30 -11.19 7.00 -30.72
CA MET A 30 -10.65 5.66 -30.53
C MET A 30 -9.15 5.60 -30.86
N LEU A 31 -8.70 6.25 -31.94
CA LEU A 31 -7.29 6.33 -32.27
C LEU A 31 -6.48 7.06 -31.20
N VAL A 32 -7.00 8.18 -30.69
CA VAL A 32 -6.38 8.90 -29.57
C VAL A 32 -6.35 8.04 -28.31
N PHE A 33 -7.45 7.34 -28.01
CA PHE A 33 -7.55 6.42 -26.88
C PHE A 33 -6.48 5.33 -26.96
N PHE A 34 -6.48 4.51 -28.01
CA PHE A 34 -5.56 3.39 -28.12
C PHE A 34 -4.11 3.83 -28.21
N LYS A 35 -3.80 4.92 -28.92
CA LYS A 35 -2.43 5.47 -28.98
C LYS A 35 -1.92 5.82 -27.58
N ASN A 36 -2.71 6.57 -26.81
CA ASN A 36 -2.27 7.05 -25.50
C ASN A 36 -2.29 5.93 -24.44
N ALA A 37 -3.26 5.02 -24.49
CA ALA A 37 -3.29 3.85 -23.62
C ALA A 37 -2.06 2.96 -23.87
N PHE A 38 -1.72 2.73 -25.15
CA PHE A 38 -0.51 2.00 -25.53
C PHE A 38 0.76 2.69 -25.01
N GLN A 39 0.92 4.00 -25.21
CA GLN A 39 2.08 4.75 -24.75
C GLN A 39 2.24 4.72 -23.23
N TYR A 40 1.14 4.84 -22.49
CA TYR A 40 1.12 4.68 -21.04
C TYR A 40 1.61 3.28 -20.65
N ILE A 41 1.02 2.22 -21.22
CA ILE A 41 1.39 0.84 -20.85
C ILE A 41 2.81 0.47 -21.28
N ASN A 42 3.33 1.03 -22.36
CA ASN A 42 4.73 0.85 -22.73
C ASN A 42 5.71 1.44 -21.69
N SER A 43 5.24 2.36 -20.83
CA SER A 43 5.99 2.88 -19.70
C SER A 43 5.72 2.09 -18.40
N ILE A 44 4.50 1.56 -18.23
CA ILE A 44 4.13 0.74 -17.06
C ILE A 44 4.81 -0.64 -17.11
N GLN A 45 4.74 -1.30 -18.26
CA GLN A 45 5.22 -2.67 -18.44
C GLN A 45 5.89 -2.82 -19.83
N PRO A 46 7.14 -2.29 -19.99
CA PRO A 46 7.83 -2.27 -21.28
C PRO A 46 8.04 -3.66 -21.90
N SER A 47 8.18 -4.69 -21.06
CA SER A 47 8.40 -6.09 -21.45
C SER A 47 7.29 -6.67 -22.33
N LEU A 48 6.09 -6.08 -22.32
CA LEU A 48 4.97 -6.51 -23.17
C LEU A 48 5.19 -6.18 -24.66
N PHE A 49 6.07 -5.23 -24.98
CA PHE A 49 6.22 -4.71 -26.34
C PHE A 49 7.64 -4.83 -26.88
N GLN A 50 8.62 -4.64 -25.99
CA GLN A 50 10.03 -4.77 -26.31
C GLN A 50 10.44 -6.17 -25.85
N GLY A 51 10.63 -7.12 -26.77
CA GLY A 51 11.03 -8.50 -26.44
C GLY A 51 12.33 -8.58 -25.62
N SER A 52 12.95 -9.75 -25.50
CA SER A 52 14.11 -9.99 -24.60
C SER A 52 15.34 -9.06 -24.74
N ASN A 53 15.35 -8.15 -25.73
CA ASN A 53 16.37 -7.11 -25.94
C ASN A 53 15.89 -5.68 -25.57
N ALA A 54 14.89 -5.55 -24.69
CA ALA A 54 14.36 -4.26 -24.27
C ALA A 54 15.41 -3.38 -23.57
N SER A 55 15.32 -2.08 -23.83
CA SER A 55 16.10 -1.04 -23.15
C SER A 55 15.94 -1.13 -21.62
N ASN A 56 16.93 -0.61 -20.89
CA ASN A 56 17.08 -0.62 -19.41
C ASN A 56 15.98 0.15 -18.63
N GLN A 57 14.75 0.24 -19.18
CA GLN A 57 13.63 0.98 -18.61
C GLN A 57 13.01 0.21 -17.45
N VAL A 58 12.94 0.87 -16.31
CA VAL A 58 12.36 0.29 -15.08
C VAL A 58 10.83 0.32 -15.19
N PRO A 59 10.14 -0.82 -15.04
CA PRO A 59 8.67 -0.88 -15.06
C PRO A 59 8.08 -0.04 -13.93
N LEU A 60 6.86 0.45 -14.12
CA LEU A 60 6.16 1.31 -13.16
C LEU A 60 4.92 0.62 -12.60
N ILE A 61 4.47 1.10 -11.43
CA ILE A 61 3.24 0.62 -10.80
C ILE A 61 2.43 1.77 -10.23
N LEU A 62 1.12 1.76 -10.50
CA LEU A 62 0.15 2.70 -9.94
C LEU A 62 -0.35 2.19 -8.58
N ILE A 63 -0.12 2.96 -7.53
CA ILE A 63 -0.48 2.65 -6.14
C ILE A 63 -1.01 3.88 -5.40
N GLU A 64 -1.63 3.65 -4.24
CA GLU A 64 -2.10 4.70 -3.32
C GLU A 64 -0.92 5.36 -2.59
N ASP A 65 -1.06 6.66 -2.30
CA ASP A 65 -0.13 7.31 -1.38
C ASP A 65 -0.48 7.01 0.08
N VAL A 66 0.43 6.31 0.75
CA VAL A 66 0.29 5.94 2.17
C VAL A 66 1.12 6.88 3.07
N SER A 67 1.68 7.98 2.53
CA SER A 67 2.61 8.86 3.29
C SER A 67 2.02 9.51 4.56
N ASN A 68 0.70 9.49 4.75
CA ASN A 68 0.04 10.03 5.94
C ASN A 68 0.00 9.06 7.14
N VAL A 69 0.78 7.97 7.17
CA VAL A 69 0.84 7.05 8.34
C VAL A 69 1.19 7.79 9.64
N PHE A 70 1.93 8.90 9.56
CA PHE A 70 2.37 9.68 10.73
C PHE A 70 1.44 10.82 11.13
N GLY A 71 0.39 11.09 10.34
CA GLY A 71 -0.61 12.06 10.73
C GLY A 71 -1.20 11.71 12.09
N ASP A 72 -1.44 12.75 12.91
CA ASP A 72 -2.25 12.59 14.11
C ASP A 72 -3.54 11.90 13.70
N THR A 73 -3.78 10.74 14.29
CA THR A 73 -5.15 10.29 14.48
C THR A 73 -5.75 11.29 15.45
N ASP A 74 -6.14 12.47 14.95
CA ASP A 74 -7.31 13.13 15.50
C ASP A 74 -8.41 12.10 15.32
N ILE A 75 -8.56 11.29 16.36
CA ILE A 75 -9.80 10.58 16.63
C ILE A 75 -10.77 11.73 16.81
N GLU A 76 -11.36 12.20 15.70
CA GLU A 76 -12.56 12.99 15.74
C GLU A 76 -13.50 12.17 16.62
N ARG A 77 -13.67 12.61 17.86
CA ARG A 77 -14.80 12.26 18.71
C ARG A 77 -16.05 12.80 18.01
N SER A 78 -16.40 12.19 16.88
CA SER A 78 -17.64 12.39 16.16
C SER A 78 -18.71 11.63 16.96
N LYS A 79 -19.18 12.33 17.99
CA LYS A 79 -20.56 12.48 18.45
C LYS A 79 -21.50 11.26 18.27
N HIS A 80 -21.84 10.69 19.42
CA HIS A 80 -23.11 10.04 19.79
C HIS A 80 -23.50 8.70 19.14
N VAL A 81 -22.89 7.64 19.67
CA VAL A 81 -23.36 6.24 19.58
C VAL A 81 -24.72 6.00 20.29
N HIS A 82 -25.22 6.94 21.11
CA HIS A 82 -26.47 6.76 21.86
C HIS A 82 -27.75 7.31 21.23
N LYS A 83 -27.71 8.04 20.09
CA LYS A 83 -28.93 8.57 19.43
C LYS A 83 -29.44 7.72 18.26
N LYS A 84 -28.91 6.51 18.03
CA LYS A 84 -29.43 5.53 17.07
C LYS A 84 -30.13 4.31 17.71
N ARG A 85 -30.34 4.31 19.03
CA ARG A 85 -30.99 3.20 19.77
C ARG A 85 -32.50 3.39 20.03
N LYS A 86 -33.18 4.32 19.33
CA LYS A 86 -34.63 4.55 19.54
C LYS A 86 -35.50 4.52 18.27
N LEU A 87 -34.99 3.99 17.17
CA LEU A 87 -35.79 3.67 15.98
C LEU A 87 -35.37 2.29 15.42
N ALA A 88 -35.16 1.34 16.33
CA ALA A 88 -34.92 -0.07 16.01
C ALA A 88 -36.20 -0.85 16.30
N GLU A 89 -37.21 -0.65 15.46
CA GLU A 89 -38.30 -1.61 15.27
C GLU A 89 -38.89 -1.34 13.88
N GLY A 90 -38.54 -2.20 12.91
CA GLY A 90 -39.13 -2.20 11.57
C GLY A 90 -38.15 -1.98 10.42
N ARG A 91 -37.83 -3.10 9.74
CA ARG A 91 -37.09 -3.26 8.47
C ARG A 91 -35.57 -3.18 8.52
N GLU A 92 -34.97 -4.37 8.43
CA GLU A 92 -33.64 -4.61 7.87
C GLU A 92 -33.45 -3.79 6.58
N LYS A 93 -32.41 -2.97 6.57
CA LYS A 93 -31.76 -2.53 5.34
C LYS A 93 -30.29 -2.91 5.45
N THR A 94 -29.92 -3.92 4.68
CA THR A 94 -28.55 -4.19 4.27
C THR A 94 -27.95 -2.91 3.69
N MET A 95 -26.73 -2.55 4.12
CA MET A 95 -25.96 -1.49 3.48
C MET A 95 -25.46 -2.03 2.13
N SER A 96 -26.36 -2.08 1.16
CA SER A 96 -26.06 -2.25 -0.25
C SER A 96 -25.53 -0.92 -0.77
N SER A 97 -24.21 -0.83 -0.92
CA SER A 97 -23.55 0.23 -1.68
C SER A 97 -23.51 -0.19 -3.15
N ASP A 98 -24.68 -0.38 -3.74
CA ASP A 98 -24.89 -0.58 -5.18
C ASP A 98 -26.06 0.32 -5.56
N ASP A 99 -25.71 1.49 -6.09
CA ASP A 99 -26.46 2.29 -7.06
C ASP A 99 -25.79 3.67 -7.11
N GLU A 100 -24.62 3.72 -7.74
CA GLU A 100 -24.16 4.95 -8.38
C GLU A 100 -24.17 4.68 -9.87
N ASP A 101 -25.01 5.43 -10.58
CA ASP A 101 -25.07 5.51 -12.02
C ASP A 101 -23.65 5.55 -12.63
N PRO A 102 -23.43 4.92 -13.81
CA PRO A 102 -22.14 4.97 -14.50
C PRO A 102 -21.72 6.39 -14.95
N SER A 103 -22.53 7.42 -14.69
CA SER A 103 -22.27 8.83 -14.99
C SER A 103 -21.65 9.64 -13.84
N GLY A 104 -21.35 9.01 -12.70
CA GLY A 104 -20.73 9.65 -11.55
C GLY A 104 -19.34 10.21 -11.89
N LYS A 105 -19.23 11.55 -12.01
CA LYS A 105 -17.98 12.29 -12.16
C LYS A 105 -17.01 11.91 -11.03
N GLY A 106 -16.17 10.91 -11.28
CA GLY A 106 -15.07 10.55 -10.40
C GLY A 106 -14.25 11.80 -10.11
N LYS A 107 -14.09 12.13 -8.83
CA LYS A 107 -13.22 13.23 -8.39
C LYS A 107 -11.87 12.99 -9.08
N ASN A 108 -11.38 13.94 -9.87
CA ASN A 108 -10.09 13.81 -10.56
C ASN A 108 -9.00 13.63 -9.49
N ARG A 109 -8.55 12.39 -9.29
CA ARG A 109 -7.43 12.10 -8.41
C ARG A 109 -6.15 12.55 -9.11
N LEU A 110 -5.21 13.07 -8.34
CA LEU A 110 -3.92 13.44 -8.91
C LEU A 110 -3.02 12.21 -8.92
N ILE A 111 -2.45 11.89 -10.09
CA ILE A 111 -1.33 10.94 -10.19
C ILE A 111 -0.05 11.76 -10.09
N THR A 112 0.76 11.47 -9.08
CA THR A 112 2.09 12.06 -8.91
C THR A 112 3.17 11.07 -9.34
N ILE A 113 4.23 11.57 -9.95
CA ILE A 113 5.40 10.79 -10.36
C ILE A 113 6.63 11.47 -9.77
N ASN A 114 7.55 10.70 -9.18
CA ASN A 114 8.81 11.27 -8.74
C ASN A 114 9.69 11.58 -9.96
N VAL A 115 9.86 12.87 -10.26
CA VAL A 115 10.56 13.35 -11.47
C VAL A 115 12.04 12.93 -11.46
N THR A 116 12.64 12.74 -10.29
CA THR A 116 14.04 12.28 -10.18
C THR A 116 14.24 10.86 -10.69
N ASP A 117 13.19 10.06 -10.68
CA ASP A 117 13.25 8.62 -10.97
C ASP A 117 12.80 8.31 -12.40
N LEU A 118 12.18 9.27 -13.10
CA LEU A 118 11.67 9.06 -14.45
C LEU A 118 11.75 10.34 -15.32
N PRO A 119 12.68 10.41 -16.31
CA PRO A 119 12.82 11.58 -17.18
C PRO A 119 11.58 11.84 -18.05
N ASN A 120 10.78 10.82 -18.37
CA ASN A 120 9.57 10.94 -19.21
C ASN A 120 8.27 11.07 -18.38
N SER A 121 8.37 11.48 -17.12
CA SER A 121 7.21 11.54 -16.20
C SER A 121 6.02 12.36 -16.71
N VAL A 122 6.29 13.51 -17.37
CA VAL A 122 5.23 14.35 -17.94
C VAL A 122 4.48 13.60 -19.04
N GLU A 123 5.20 12.94 -19.95
CA GLU A 123 4.59 12.20 -21.07
C GLU A 123 3.69 11.07 -20.57
N VAL A 124 4.14 10.31 -19.57
CA VAL A 124 3.35 9.20 -18.99
C VAL A 124 2.04 9.71 -18.37
N GLN A 125 2.09 10.82 -17.63
CA GLN A 125 0.89 11.44 -17.06
C GLN A 125 -0.06 11.94 -18.15
N GLU A 126 0.47 12.58 -19.19
CA GLU A 126 -0.34 13.09 -20.30
C GLU A 126 -0.99 11.95 -21.09
N SER A 127 -0.25 10.88 -21.38
CA SER A 127 -0.78 9.67 -22.03
C SER A 127 -1.93 9.06 -21.22
N PHE A 128 -1.76 8.89 -19.90
CA PHE A 128 -2.86 8.39 -19.05
C PHE A 128 -4.09 9.31 -19.10
N ARG A 129 -3.87 10.63 -18.94
CA ARG A 129 -4.93 11.64 -18.95
C ARG A 129 -5.71 11.61 -20.27
N LEU A 130 -5.01 11.63 -21.40
CA LEU A 130 -5.63 11.64 -22.73
C LEU A 130 -6.37 10.34 -23.04
N ALA A 131 -5.82 9.19 -22.65
CA ALA A 131 -6.49 7.91 -22.78
C ALA A 131 -7.79 7.89 -21.97
N ARG A 132 -7.75 8.29 -20.71
CA ARG A 132 -8.94 8.37 -19.85
C ARG A 132 -10.00 9.33 -20.40
N GLU A 133 -9.62 10.54 -20.78
CA GLU A 133 -10.57 11.53 -21.33
C GLU A 133 -11.21 11.04 -22.64
N SER A 134 -10.46 10.30 -23.45
CA SER A 134 -10.98 9.67 -24.67
C SER A 134 -11.93 8.51 -24.35
N TRP A 135 -11.61 7.69 -23.36
CA TRP A 135 -12.49 6.63 -22.85
C TRP A 135 -13.81 7.20 -22.34
N ASP A 136 -13.76 8.24 -21.50
CA ASP A 136 -14.93 8.92 -20.96
C ASP A 136 -15.79 9.52 -22.08
N LEU A 137 -15.18 10.09 -23.14
CA LEU A 137 -15.92 10.58 -24.31
C LEU A 137 -16.63 9.45 -25.06
N LEU A 138 -15.94 8.34 -25.33
CA LEU A 138 -16.51 7.19 -26.06
C LEU A 138 -17.73 6.61 -25.35
N HIS A 139 -17.73 6.62 -24.01
CA HIS A 139 -18.85 6.10 -23.20
C HIS A 139 -19.84 7.19 -22.74
N SER A 140 -19.66 8.45 -23.17
CA SER A 140 -20.52 9.56 -22.72
C SER A 140 -21.92 9.56 -23.35
N LEU A 141 -22.07 8.95 -24.52
CA LEU A 141 -23.34 8.87 -25.27
C LEU A 141 -23.54 7.43 -25.74
N GLU A 142 -24.76 6.90 -25.57
CA GLU A 142 -25.10 5.52 -25.91
C GLU A 142 -24.77 5.16 -27.38
N SER A 143 -24.93 6.10 -28.32
CA SER A 143 -24.58 5.87 -29.72
C SER A 143 -23.08 5.71 -29.96
N LEU A 144 -22.25 6.43 -29.22
CA LEU A 144 -20.78 6.33 -29.33
C LEU A 144 -20.32 5.03 -28.68
N ASP A 145 -20.87 4.70 -27.51
CA ASP A 145 -20.57 3.50 -26.76
C ASP A 145 -20.89 2.23 -27.55
N LYS A 146 -22.08 2.15 -28.17
CA LYS A 146 -22.48 1.02 -29.01
C LYS A 146 -21.54 0.80 -30.20
N GLU A 147 -21.14 1.87 -30.89
CA GLU A 147 -20.25 1.77 -32.04
C GLU A 147 -18.83 1.37 -31.61
N PHE A 148 -18.31 2.00 -30.55
CA PHE A 148 -17.00 1.66 -30.00
C PHE A 148 -16.96 0.21 -29.51
N THR A 149 -17.97 -0.23 -28.76
CA THR A 149 -18.11 -1.62 -28.29
C THR A 149 -18.14 -2.60 -29.45
N ARG A 150 -18.87 -2.30 -30.54
CA ARG A 150 -18.87 -3.13 -31.75
C ARG A 150 -17.47 -3.29 -32.34
N ILE A 151 -16.70 -2.20 -32.43
CA ILE A 151 -15.32 -2.23 -32.93
C ILE A 151 -14.43 -3.08 -32.00
N CYS A 152 -14.50 -2.85 -30.68
CA CYS A 152 -13.74 -3.60 -29.69
C CYS A 152 -14.00 -5.12 -29.76
N VAL A 153 -15.27 -5.51 -29.89
CA VAL A 153 -15.65 -6.93 -30.09
C VAL A 153 -15.09 -7.47 -31.40
N SER A 154 -15.21 -6.73 -32.51
CA SER A 154 -14.67 -7.14 -33.81
C SER A 154 -13.15 -7.31 -33.78
N TRP A 155 -12.44 -6.51 -32.98
CA TRP A 155 -10.99 -6.56 -32.81
C TRP A 155 -10.54 -7.54 -31.72
N LYS A 156 -11.48 -8.15 -30.99
CA LYS A 156 -11.23 -9.05 -29.85
C LYS A 156 -10.31 -8.40 -28.83
N THR A 157 -10.57 -7.13 -28.51
CA THR A 157 -9.71 -6.35 -27.60
C THR A 157 -9.70 -6.91 -26.18
N ASP A 158 -10.67 -7.75 -25.83
CA ASP A 158 -10.68 -8.55 -24.61
C ASP A 158 -9.49 -9.52 -24.54
N THR A 159 -8.87 -9.90 -25.65
CA THR A 159 -7.65 -10.74 -25.62
C THR A 159 -6.37 -9.93 -25.34
N TRP A 160 -6.45 -8.60 -25.37
CA TRP A 160 -5.27 -7.74 -25.27
C TRP A 160 -4.88 -7.48 -23.82
N LEU A 161 -3.82 -8.16 -23.36
CA LEU A 161 -3.32 -8.03 -21.98
C LEU A 161 -2.97 -6.59 -21.60
N TRP A 162 -2.30 -5.84 -22.49
CA TRP A 162 -1.94 -4.45 -22.24
C TRP A 162 -3.16 -3.54 -22.02
N LEU A 163 -4.24 -3.77 -22.78
CA LEU A 163 -5.47 -2.99 -22.64
C LEU A 163 -6.15 -3.33 -21.31
N ARG A 164 -6.19 -4.61 -20.94
CA ARG A 164 -6.71 -5.02 -19.63
C ARG A 164 -5.95 -4.35 -18.48
N ILE A 165 -4.62 -4.29 -18.55
CA ILE A 165 -3.80 -3.58 -17.56
C ILE A 165 -4.20 -2.11 -17.47
N PHE A 166 -4.32 -1.41 -18.60
CA PHE A 166 -4.76 -0.01 -18.61
C PHE A 166 -6.13 0.18 -17.95
N LEU A 167 -7.09 -0.69 -18.28
CA LEU A 167 -8.43 -0.62 -17.71
C LEU A 167 -8.41 -0.89 -16.20
N THR A 168 -7.58 -1.81 -15.72
CA THR A 168 -7.40 -2.04 -14.28
C THR A 168 -6.85 -0.80 -13.57
N ASP A 169 -5.79 -0.17 -14.10
CA ASP A 169 -5.23 1.06 -13.56
C ASP A 169 -6.26 2.21 -13.57
N MET A 170 -7.11 2.27 -14.60
CA MET A 170 -8.20 3.24 -14.66
C MET A 170 -9.27 3.00 -13.58
N ILE A 171 -9.61 1.74 -13.28
CA ILE A 171 -10.54 1.39 -12.19
C ILE A 171 -9.94 1.75 -10.82
N ILE A 172 -8.64 1.51 -10.60
CA ILE A 172 -7.90 1.95 -9.41
C ILE A 172 -7.93 3.48 -9.31
N TYR A 173 -7.66 4.16 -10.42
CA TYR A 173 -7.74 5.61 -10.52
C TYR A 173 -9.12 6.17 -10.18
N GLN A 174 -10.19 5.45 -10.54
CA GLN A 174 -11.56 5.83 -10.18
C GLN A 174 -11.91 5.53 -8.72
N GLY A 175 -11.04 4.83 -7.97
CA GLY A 175 -11.28 4.40 -6.59
C GLY A 175 -12.27 3.24 -6.47
N GLN A 176 -12.54 2.52 -7.55
CA GLN A 176 -13.46 1.38 -7.59
C GLN A 176 -12.75 0.08 -7.17
N TYR A 177 -12.21 0.05 -5.95
CA TYR A 177 -11.27 -1.00 -5.50
C TYR A 177 -11.83 -2.44 -5.56
N LYS A 178 -13.12 -2.65 -5.29
CA LYS A 178 -13.74 -3.98 -5.42
C LYS A 178 -13.69 -4.51 -6.86
N LYS A 179 -13.98 -3.64 -7.85
CA LYS A 179 -13.86 -4.00 -9.27
C LYS A 179 -12.41 -4.17 -9.68
N ALA A 180 -11.50 -3.36 -9.13
CA ALA A 180 -10.07 -3.50 -9.37
C ALA A 180 -9.56 -4.86 -8.88
N ILE A 181 -9.95 -5.31 -7.68
CA ILE A 181 -9.59 -6.62 -7.13
C ILE A 181 -10.03 -7.76 -8.06
N ALA A 182 -11.30 -7.75 -8.51
CA ALA A 182 -11.78 -8.76 -9.45
C ALA A 182 -10.98 -8.75 -10.78
N SER A 183 -10.66 -7.56 -11.30
CA SER A 183 -9.85 -7.39 -12.50
C SER A 183 -8.40 -7.89 -12.31
N LEU A 184 -7.80 -7.61 -11.15
CA LEU A 184 -6.45 -8.02 -10.80
C LEU A 184 -6.32 -9.53 -10.63
N HIS A 185 -7.31 -10.20 -10.03
CA HIS A 185 -7.34 -11.67 -9.98
C HIS A 185 -7.36 -12.29 -11.38
N HIS A 186 -8.14 -11.72 -12.29
CA HIS A 186 -8.17 -12.18 -13.67
C HIS A 186 -6.83 -11.94 -14.39
N LEU A 187 -6.19 -10.79 -14.17
CA LEU A 187 -4.84 -10.52 -14.69
C LEU A 187 -3.80 -11.52 -14.16
N ALA A 188 -3.85 -11.85 -12.87
CA ALA A 188 -2.93 -12.81 -12.27
C ALA A 188 -3.04 -14.20 -12.91
N VAL A 189 -4.25 -14.65 -13.24
CA VAL A 189 -4.48 -15.92 -13.95
C VAL A 189 -3.90 -15.88 -15.37
N LEU A 190 -4.09 -14.77 -16.09
CA LEU A 190 -3.59 -14.60 -17.46
C LEU A 190 -2.07 -14.45 -17.54
N GLN A 191 -1.42 -13.87 -16.52
CA GLN A 191 0.03 -13.72 -16.45
C GLN A 191 0.72 -14.98 -15.90
N GLY A 192 0.04 -15.73 -15.02
CA GLY A 192 0.55 -16.97 -14.43
C GLY A 192 0.64 -18.17 -15.37
N SER A 193 -0.02 -18.14 -16.54
CA SER A 193 0.04 -19.20 -17.55
C SER A 193 1.29 -19.19 -18.42
N HIS A 194 2.17 -18.18 -18.31
CA HIS A 194 3.30 -17.97 -19.22
C HIS A 194 4.70 -18.27 -18.65
N SER A 195 4.84 -18.89 -17.47
CA SER A 195 6.16 -19.35 -17.00
C SER A 195 6.13 -20.61 -16.13
N PRO A 196 6.27 -21.82 -16.72
CA PRO A 196 6.45 -23.07 -15.97
C PRO A 196 7.85 -23.23 -15.36
N GLN A 197 8.75 -22.26 -15.51
CA GLN A 197 10.16 -22.38 -15.08
C GLN A 197 10.65 -21.09 -14.45
N GLN A 198 10.20 -20.79 -13.23
CA GLN A 198 10.97 -19.95 -12.32
C GLN A 198 11.09 -20.66 -10.98
N ILE A 199 12.29 -21.19 -10.77
CA ILE A 199 12.80 -21.61 -9.46
C ILE A 199 12.57 -20.46 -8.48
N MET A 200 12.13 -20.78 -7.25
CA MET A 200 11.98 -19.83 -6.15
C MET A 200 13.19 -18.88 -6.10
N GLY A 201 12.95 -17.57 -6.27
CA GLY A 201 13.94 -16.52 -6.01
C GLY A 201 14.42 -15.66 -7.19
N GLN A 202 13.87 -15.79 -8.40
CA GLN A 202 14.30 -14.99 -9.57
C GLN A 202 13.12 -14.48 -10.44
N GLY A 203 11.97 -14.19 -9.83
CA GLY A 203 10.87 -13.53 -10.55
C GLY A 203 11.09 -12.02 -10.60
N SER A 204 11.03 -11.42 -11.80
CA SER A 204 10.98 -9.96 -11.93
C SER A 204 9.77 -9.44 -11.13
N LEU A 205 9.97 -8.44 -10.27
CA LEU A 205 8.91 -7.84 -9.45
C LEU A 205 7.76 -7.28 -10.31
N GLU A 206 8.04 -6.99 -11.58
CA GLU A 206 7.07 -6.68 -12.63
C GLU A 206 5.96 -7.72 -12.74
N ASN A 207 6.27 -9.01 -12.64
CA ASN A 207 5.27 -10.09 -12.68
C ASN A 207 4.40 -10.13 -11.41
N GLN A 208 4.85 -9.49 -10.33
CA GLN A 208 4.12 -9.37 -9.07
C GLN A 208 3.35 -8.05 -8.95
N ARG A 209 3.27 -7.25 -10.03
CA ARG A 209 2.50 -5.99 -10.05
C ARG A 209 1.04 -6.19 -9.60
N PRO A 210 0.30 -7.22 -10.06
CA PRO A 210 -1.07 -7.42 -9.61
C PRO A 210 -1.17 -7.65 -8.10
N LEU A 211 -0.20 -8.37 -7.51
CA LEU A 211 -0.17 -8.64 -6.07
C LEU A 211 0.06 -7.37 -5.25
N ILE A 212 0.96 -6.49 -5.70
CA ILE A 212 1.19 -5.18 -5.06
C ILE A 212 -0.07 -4.29 -5.13
N GLN A 213 -0.73 -4.26 -6.29
CA GLN A 213 -1.98 -3.51 -6.47
C GLN A 213 -3.14 -4.10 -5.64
N LEU A 214 -3.21 -5.42 -5.48
CA LEU A 214 -4.17 -6.10 -4.61
C LEU A 214 -4.00 -5.68 -3.15
N ALA A 215 -2.77 -5.71 -2.62
CA ALA A 215 -2.48 -5.27 -1.25
C ALA A 215 -2.96 -3.83 -1.02
N THR A 216 -2.70 -2.95 -1.98
CA THR A 216 -3.11 -1.55 -1.94
C THR A 216 -4.63 -1.37 -2.00
N CYS A 217 -5.32 -2.15 -2.84
CA CYS A 217 -6.78 -2.11 -2.95
C CYS A 217 -7.46 -2.60 -1.66
N HIS A 218 -6.97 -3.71 -1.08
CA HIS A 218 -7.46 -4.19 0.21
C HIS A 218 -7.25 -3.16 1.31
N PHE A 219 -6.10 -2.49 1.33
CA PHE A 219 -5.82 -1.43 2.30
C PHE A 219 -6.81 -0.27 2.17
N ALA A 220 -7.09 0.17 0.94
CA ALA A 220 -8.05 1.24 0.67
C ALA A 220 -9.49 0.88 1.07
N LEU A 221 -9.83 -0.42 1.12
CA LEU A 221 -11.11 -0.94 1.61
C LEU A 221 -11.14 -1.15 3.14
N GLY A 222 -10.01 -0.97 3.84
CA GLY A 222 -9.89 -1.25 5.27
C GLY A 222 -9.75 -2.74 5.60
N GLU A 223 -9.45 -3.58 4.61
CA GLU A 223 -9.27 -5.02 4.75
C GLU A 223 -7.82 -5.33 5.16
N TYR A 224 -7.45 -4.96 6.39
CA TYR A 224 -6.06 -4.97 6.86
C TYR A 224 -5.45 -6.37 6.95
N HIS A 225 -6.24 -7.40 7.29
CA HIS A 225 -5.78 -8.79 7.27
C HIS A 225 -5.37 -9.21 5.86
N LEU A 226 -6.23 -9.00 4.86
CA LEU A 226 -5.92 -9.33 3.45
C LEU A 226 -4.77 -8.49 2.91
N THR A 227 -4.68 -7.22 3.31
CA THR A 227 -3.53 -6.37 3.00
C THR A 227 -2.22 -7.00 3.50
N CYS A 228 -2.21 -7.41 4.77
CA CYS A 228 -1.06 -8.05 5.41
C CYS A 228 -0.69 -9.35 4.68
N GLU A 229 -1.66 -10.22 4.40
CA GLU A 229 -1.47 -11.46 3.65
C GLU A 229 -0.78 -11.21 2.30
N LYS A 230 -1.29 -10.29 1.48
CA LYS A 230 -0.71 -10.02 0.16
C LYS A 230 0.68 -9.41 0.24
N ILE A 231 0.96 -8.59 1.26
CA ILE A 231 2.31 -8.07 1.50
C ILE A 231 3.27 -9.20 1.90
N LEU A 232 2.85 -10.08 2.80
CA LEU A 232 3.69 -11.19 3.26
C LEU A 232 3.95 -12.20 2.14
N ASP A 233 3.01 -12.41 1.23
CA ASP A 233 3.26 -13.19 0.01
C ASP A 233 4.26 -12.49 -0.92
N LEU A 234 4.15 -11.16 -1.07
CA LEU A 234 5.06 -10.39 -1.90
C LEU A 234 6.51 -10.41 -1.37
N MET A 235 6.70 -10.40 -0.05
CA MET A 235 8.03 -10.46 0.58
C MET A 235 8.83 -11.70 0.16
N CYS A 236 8.16 -12.81 -0.21
CA CYS A 236 8.80 -14.01 -0.76
C CYS A 236 9.51 -13.79 -2.10
N TYR A 237 9.11 -12.75 -2.86
CA TYR A 237 9.63 -12.44 -4.19
C TYR A 237 10.62 -11.27 -4.19
N MET A 238 10.84 -10.62 -3.05
CA MET A 238 11.74 -9.47 -2.97
C MET A 238 13.19 -9.95 -2.83
N THR A 239 14.03 -9.59 -3.79
CA THR A 239 15.49 -9.72 -3.64
C THR A 239 16.01 -8.54 -2.83
N LEU A 240 16.73 -8.83 -1.75
CA LEU A 240 17.36 -7.82 -0.91
C LEU A 240 18.63 -7.29 -1.60
N PRO A 241 18.86 -5.97 -1.63
CA PRO A 241 20.10 -5.44 -2.17
C PRO A 241 21.28 -5.94 -1.34
N ILE A 242 22.19 -6.67 -1.98
CA ILE A 242 23.50 -7.01 -1.42
C ILE A 242 24.25 -5.68 -1.28
N GLN A 243 24.79 -5.41 -0.08
CA GLN A 243 25.48 -4.18 0.33
C GLN A 243 26.15 -3.42 -0.83
N GLU A 244 25.56 -2.30 -1.24
CA GLU A 244 26.33 -1.17 -1.73
C GLU A 244 26.46 -0.19 -0.56
N GLY A 245 27.69 0.25 -0.30
CA GLY A 245 28.10 0.97 0.89
C GLY A 245 27.15 2.11 1.29
N VAL A 246 27.03 2.30 2.60
CA VAL A 246 26.26 3.35 3.27
C VAL A 246 26.49 4.69 2.58
N LYS A 247 25.57 5.07 1.71
CA LYS A 247 25.29 6.48 1.44
C LYS A 247 24.07 6.82 2.26
N ILE A 248 24.33 7.58 3.33
CA ILE A 248 23.31 8.32 4.06
C ILE A 248 22.52 9.09 3.01
N GLN A 249 21.28 8.67 2.78
CA GLN A 249 20.42 9.30 1.80
C GLN A 249 19.99 10.64 2.42
N GLU A 250 20.59 11.73 1.94
CA GLU A 250 20.23 13.09 2.31
C GLU A 250 18.73 13.35 2.06
N ASP A 251 18.17 14.12 2.97
CA ASP A 251 16.79 14.58 3.07
C ASP A 251 16.14 14.88 1.70
N GLN A 252 14.98 14.26 1.48
CA GLN A 252 13.98 14.81 0.58
C GLN A 252 13.37 16.04 1.28
N PRO A 253 13.45 17.26 0.70
CA PRO A 253 12.93 18.45 1.34
C PRO A 253 11.41 18.36 1.47
N ILE A 254 10.94 18.70 2.67
CA ILE A 254 9.54 18.81 3.05
C ILE A 254 8.85 19.84 2.14
N LEU A 255 8.09 19.38 1.15
CA LEU A 255 7.06 20.21 0.54
C LEU A 255 5.76 20.03 1.34
N LYS A 256 5.49 20.95 2.28
CA LYS A 256 4.19 21.00 2.96
C LYS A 256 3.10 21.34 1.94
N SER A 257 2.48 20.32 1.35
CA SER A 257 1.27 20.50 0.54
C SER A 257 0.09 20.81 1.46
N LYS A 258 -0.28 22.09 1.53
CA LYS A 258 -1.53 22.54 2.16
C LYS A 258 -2.69 22.32 1.19
N PHE A 259 -3.02 21.07 0.85
CA PHE A 259 -4.26 20.77 0.15
C PHE A 259 -5.00 19.62 0.84
N ARG A 260 -6.31 19.84 1.04
CA ARG A 260 -7.24 18.92 1.70
C ARG A 260 -7.22 17.55 1.02
N LYS A 261 -7.04 16.48 1.81
CA LYS A 261 -7.35 15.05 1.59
C LYS A 261 -8.03 14.73 0.25
N VAL A 262 -7.26 14.69 -0.84
CA VAL A 262 -7.58 13.89 -2.02
C VAL A 262 -6.62 12.71 -1.96
N SER A 263 -7.11 11.47 -2.05
CA SER A 263 -6.23 10.30 -2.08
C SER A 263 -5.34 10.41 -3.31
N GLU A 264 -4.07 10.76 -3.13
CA GLU A 264 -3.11 10.91 -4.21
C GLU A 264 -2.66 9.53 -4.67
N LEU A 265 -2.58 9.33 -5.98
CA LEU A 265 -1.99 8.13 -6.57
C LEU A 265 -0.55 8.42 -6.93
N LYS A 266 0.28 7.38 -6.87
CA LYS A 266 1.69 7.45 -7.22
C LYS A 266 2.01 6.41 -8.28
N LEU A 267 2.78 6.81 -9.29
CA LEU A 267 3.47 5.87 -10.17
C LEU A 267 4.90 5.71 -9.69
N TRP A 268 5.24 4.52 -9.21
CA TRP A 268 6.56 4.21 -8.66
C TRP A 268 7.29 3.18 -9.49
N PRO A 269 8.63 3.21 -9.51
CA PRO A 269 9.43 2.12 -10.04
C PRO A 269 9.09 0.80 -9.34
N CYS A 270 8.80 -0.25 -10.12
CA CYS A 270 8.54 -1.59 -9.64
C CYS A 270 9.87 -2.31 -9.35
N THR A 271 10.56 -1.88 -8.30
CA THR A 271 11.84 -2.46 -7.84
C THR A 271 11.76 -2.80 -6.35
N SER A 272 12.55 -3.77 -5.88
CA SER A 272 12.60 -4.11 -4.44
C SER A 272 12.94 -2.88 -3.59
N LYS A 273 13.83 -2.01 -4.09
CA LYS A 273 14.25 -0.77 -3.42
C LYS A 273 13.08 0.17 -3.13
N THR A 274 12.09 0.25 -4.02
CA THR A 274 10.93 1.14 -3.84
C THR A 274 9.75 0.42 -3.19
N VAL A 275 9.47 -0.81 -3.60
CA VAL A 275 8.28 -1.57 -3.19
C VAL A 275 8.42 -2.10 -1.75
N MET A 276 9.62 -2.50 -1.32
CA MET A 276 9.78 -3.01 0.04
C MET A 276 9.51 -1.95 1.12
N PRO A 277 10.08 -0.73 1.06
CA PRO A 277 9.69 0.39 1.93
C PRO A 277 8.19 0.71 1.90
N TYR A 278 7.55 0.60 0.73
CA TYR A 278 6.11 0.80 0.61
C TYR A 278 5.31 -0.23 1.41
N CYS A 279 5.66 -1.50 1.26
CA CYS A 279 5.00 -2.60 1.95
C CYS A 279 5.17 -2.52 3.46
N LEU A 280 6.37 -2.17 3.95
CA LEU A 280 6.61 -1.96 5.38
C LEU A 280 5.74 -0.81 5.93
N ARG A 281 5.59 0.29 5.18
CA ARG A 281 4.68 1.39 5.55
C ARG A 281 3.21 0.98 5.57
N LEU A 282 2.77 0.16 4.63
CA LEU A 282 1.41 -0.39 4.63
C LEU A 282 1.17 -1.27 5.87
N LEU A 283 2.10 -2.17 6.18
CA LEU A 283 2.03 -2.99 7.39
C LEU A 283 1.97 -2.11 8.65
N LEU A 284 2.83 -1.09 8.74
CA LEU A 284 2.83 -0.15 9.85
C LEU A 284 1.46 0.53 10.00
N ALA A 285 0.84 0.94 8.89
CA ALA A 285 -0.49 1.55 8.91
C ALA A 285 -1.57 0.56 9.39
N CYS A 286 -1.51 -0.71 8.96
CA CYS A 286 -2.42 -1.77 9.43
C CYS A 286 -2.31 -1.97 10.95
N PHE A 287 -1.09 -2.18 11.46
CA PHE A 287 -0.87 -2.45 12.89
C PHE A 287 -1.09 -1.22 13.76
N LYS A 288 -0.76 -0.02 13.27
CA LYS A 288 -1.00 1.25 13.99
C LYS A 288 -2.47 1.36 14.38
N LEU A 289 -3.40 1.07 13.46
CA LEU A 289 -4.82 1.18 13.77
C LEU A 289 -5.21 0.25 14.93
N LYS A 290 -4.78 -1.02 14.88
CA LYS A 290 -5.10 -1.99 15.93
C LYS A 290 -4.43 -1.66 17.27
N ALA A 291 -3.13 -1.37 17.25
CA ALA A 291 -2.33 -1.06 18.43
C ALA A 291 -2.86 0.13 19.24
N PHE A 292 -3.48 1.13 18.60
CA PHE A 292 -3.98 2.33 19.26
C PHE A 292 -5.50 2.38 19.44
N THR A 293 -6.27 1.42 18.92
CA THR A 293 -7.73 1.34 19.13
C THR A 293 -8.12 0.40 20.26
N ASP A 294 -7.41 -0.71 20.45
CA ASP A 294 -7.65 -1.62 21.56
C ASP A 294 -6.90 -1.17 22.84
N ASN A 295 -7.50 -1.38 24.00
CA ASN A 295 -6.97 -0.89 25.28
C ASN A 295 -5.67 -1.61 25.70
N ARG A 296 -5.48 -2.88 25.31
CA ARG A 296 -4.26 -3.66 25.61
C ARG A 296 -3.95 -4.69 24.51
N ASP A 297 -3.28 -4.23 23.45
CA ASP A 297 -2.70 -5.09 22.42
C ASP A 297 -1.19 -4.83 22.30
N ASP A 298 -0.43 -5.46 23.21
CA ASP A 298 1.03 -5.33 23.26
C ASP A 298 1.70 -5.97 22.03
N MET A 299 1.05 -6.98 21.43
CA MET A 299 1.57 -7.64 20.23
C MET A 299 1.53 -6.69 19.03
N ALA A 300 0.37 -6.08 18.75
CA ALA A 300 0.25 -5.08 17.70
C ALA A 300 1.16 -3.88 17.96
N LEU A 301 1.27 -3.43 19.22
CA LEU A 301 2.16 -2.33 19.59
C LEU A 301 3.64 -2.68 19.37
N GLY A 302 4.06 -3.90 19.69
CA GLY A 302 5.41 -4.40 19.42
C GLY A 302 5.71 -4.50 17.92
N HIS A 303 4.77 -4.97 17.11
CA HIS A 303 4.90 -4.96 15.65
C HIS A 303 5.05 -3.53 15.09
N VAL A 304 4.29 -2.56 15.62
CA VAL A 304 4.45 -1.14 15.27
C VAL A 304 5.87 -0.65 15.58
N ILE A 305 6.42 -0.98 16.75
CA ILE A 305 7.78 -0.56 17.16
C ILE A 305 8.84 -1.17 16.24
N VAL A 306 8.73 -2.46 15.89
CA VAL A 306 9.66 -3.11 14.95
C VAL A 306 9.66 -2.38 13.61
N LEU A 307 8.47 -2.09 13.04
CA LEU A 307 8.32 -1.45 11.74
C LEU A 307 8.74 0.03 11.75
N LEU A 308 8.59 0.73 12.87
CA LEU A 308 8.97 2.14 13.01
C LEU A 308 10.47 2.40 12.80
N GLN A 309 11.32 1.40 13.00
CA GLN A 309 12.75 1.52 12.73
C GLN A 309 13.04 1.96 11.30
N HIS A 310 12.23 1.50 10.32
CA HIS A 310 12.41 1.86 8.91
C HIS A 310 12.25 3.35 8.64
N GLU A 311 11.40 4.00 9.43
CA GLU A 311 10.99 5.38 9.22
C GLU A 311 11.70 6.33 10.20
N TRP A 312 12.75 5.86 10.87
CA TRP A 312 13.55 6.71 11.75
C TRP A 312 14.33 7.77 10.96
N PRO A 313 14.39 9.04 11.41
CA PRO A 313 13.76 9.61 12.61
C PRO A 313 12.33 10.13 12.40
N ARG A 314 11.80 10.09 11.17
CA ARG A 314 10.45 10.59 10.83
C ARG A 314 9.33 9.97 11.68
N GLY A 315 9.51 8.71 12.11
CA GLY A 315 8.58 7.96 12.94
C GLY A 315 8.66 8.21 14.45
N GLU A 316 9.60 9.04 14.93
CA GLU A 316 9.86 9.27 16.35
C GLU A 316 8.61 9.69 17.14
N ASN A 317 7.80 10.61 16.61
CA ASN A 317 6.57 11.05 17.28
C ASN A 317 5.56 9.91 17.50
N LEU A 318 5.48 8.94 16.57
CA LEU A 318 4.62 7.76 16.73
C LEU A 318 5.23 6.75 17.71
N PHE A 319 6.55 6.62 17.73
CA PHE A 319 7.27 5.84 18.73
C PHE A 319 7.02 6.37 20.15
N LEU A 320 7.17 7.68 20.37
CA LEU A 320 6.91 8.30 21.68
C LEU A 320 5.45 8.12 22.12
N LYS A 321 4.49 8.07 21.19
CA LYS A 321 3.10 7.71 21.53
C LYS A 321 2.96 6.25 21.98
N ALA A 322 3.69 5.33 21.36
CA ALA A 322 3.73 3.95 21.79
C ALA A 322 4.34 3.82 23.20
N VAL A 323 5.46 4.52 23.46
CA VAL A 323 6.10 4.58 24.78
C VAL A 323 5.15 5.14 25.83
N ASN A 324 4.46 6.25 25.54
CA ASN A 324 3.46 6.82 26.45
C ASN A 324 2.33 5.84 26.79
N LYS A 325 1.88 5.04 25.79
CA LYS A 325 0.88 4.00 26.01
C LYS A 325 1.41 2.89 26.94
N ILE A 326 2.66 2.45 26.73
CA ILE A 326 3.34 1.48 27.61
C ILE A 326 3.45 2.02 29.04
N CYS A 327 3.85 3.28 29.20
CA CYS A 327 3.91 3.93 30.52
C CYS A 327 2.56 3.95 31.23
N GLN A 328 1.48 4.26 30.50
CA GLN A 328 0.12 4.24 31.05
C GLN A 328 -0.33 2.84 31.47
N GLN A 329 0.13 1.80 30.77
CA GLN A 329 -0.20 0.41 31.08
C GLN A 329 0.66 -0.17 32.21
N ALA A 330 1.81 0.46 32.52
CA ALA A 330 2.83 0.04 33.47
C ALA A 330 3.42 -1.36 33.21
N ASN A 331 3.10 -1.95 32.06
CA ASN A 331 3.50 -3.26 31.63
C ASN A 331 3.59 -3.28 30.10
N PHE A 332 4.52 -4.07 29.56
CA PHE A 332 4.58 -4.37 28.14
C PHE A 332 5.22 -5.74 27.90
N GLN A 333 4.54 -6.60 27.14
CA GLN A 333 5.01 -7.93 26.78
C GLN A 333 5.21 -8.05 25.26
N TYR A 334 6.44 -8.35 24.83
CA TYR A 334 6.75 -8.59 23.42
C TYR A 334 8.03 -9.43 23.27
N GLU A 335 7.86 -10.74 23.09
CA GLU A 335 8.99 -11.70 23.05
C GLU A 335 9.90 -11.53 21.82
N ASN A 336 9.41 -10.86 20.77
CA ASN A 336 10.14 -10.58 19.53
C ASN A 336 11.03 -9.34 19.60
N PHE A 337 11.11 -8.67 20.76
CA PHE A 337 11.86 -7.43 20.93
C PHE A 337 13.33 -7.59 20.56
N PHE A 338 14.04 -8.52 21.21
CA PHE A 338 15.47 -8.77 20.99
C PHE A 338 15.76 -9.51 19.68
N ASN A 339 14.72 -9.94 18.94
CA ASN A 339 14.93 -10.56 17.64
C ASN A 339 15.12 -9.49 16.55
N TYR A 340 14.38 -8.38 16.62
CA TYR A 340 14.22 -7.46 15.48
C TYR A 340 14.47 -5.98 15.76
N ILE A 341 14.59 -5.53 17.02
CA ILE A 341 14.82 -4.10 17.33
C ILE A 341 16.32 -3.83 17.51
N THR A 342 16.95 -3.18 16.53
CA THR A 342 18.39 -2.87 16.52
C THR A 342 18.69 -1.37 16.57
N ASN A 343 17.66 -0.51 16.46
CA ASN A 343 17.82 0.95 16.57
C ASN A 343 18.23 1.37 18.00
N ILE A 344 19.35 2.08 18.12
CA ILE A 344 19.97 2.44 19.41
C ILE A 344 19.04 3.32 20.24
N ASP A 345 18.46 4.36 19.66
CA ASP A 345 17.59 5.31 20.37
C ASP A 345 16.38 4.59 20.99
N MET A 346 15.80 3.62 20.27
CA MET A 346 14.71 2.78 20.80
C MET A 346 15.18 1.87 21.93
N LEU A 347 16.36 1.26 21.81
CA LEU A 347 16.93 0.39 22.85
C LEU A 347 17.21 1.16 24.14
N GLU A 348 17.77 2.37 24.02
CA GLU A 348 18.03 3.27 25.14
C GLU A 348 16.73 3.64 25.87
N GLU A 349 15.67 3.99 25.13
CA GLU A 349 14.37 4.30 25.72
C GLU A 349 13.80 3.11 26.50
N PHE A 350 13.84 1.90 25.93
CA PHE A 350 13.38 0.69 26.63
C PHE A 350 14.24 0.32 27.85
N ALA A 351 15.54 0.61 27.82
CA ALA A 351 16.40 0.47 28.99
C ALA A 351 16.02 1.49 30.08
N TYR A 352 15.72 2.73 29.70
CA TYR A 352 15.30 3.81 30.60
C TYR A 352 13.96 3.48 31.29
N LEU A 353 12.96 2.98 30.56
CA LEU A 353 11.64 2.61 31.12
C LEU A 353 11.70 1.64 32.31
N ARG A 354 12.72 0.77 32.36
CA ARG A 354 12.90 -0.19 33.45
C ARG A 354 13.51 0.42 34.72
N THR A 355 14.10 1.61 34.62
CA THR A 355 14.73 2.32 35.75
C THR A 355 13.67 2.93 36.69
N GLN A 356 14.10 3.41 37.86
CA GLN A 356 13.20 4.12 38.77
C GLN A 356 12.71 5.45 38.18
N GLU A 357 13.57 6.15 37.43
CA GLU A 357 13.27 7.44 36.81
C GLU A 357 12.33 7.27 35.59
N GLY A 358 12.50 6.20 34.83
CA GLY A 358 11.63 5.84 33.69
C GLY A 358 10.30 5.18 34.07
N GLY A 359 9.91 5.17 35.36
CA GLY A 359 8.61 4.69 35.80
C GLY A 359 8.55 3.22 36.23
N LYS A 360 9.69 2.50 36.21
CA LYS A 360 9.82 1.11 36.66
C LYS A 360 8.80 0.19 35.96
N ILE A 361 8.67 0.36 34.65
CA ILE A 361 7.74 -0.40 33.83
C ILE A 361 8.11 -1.89 33.85
N HIS A 362 7.12 -2.76 33.97
CA HIS A 362 7.32 -4.21 33.85
C HIS A 362 7.48 -4.57 32.38
N LEU A 363 8.65 -5.09 31.99
CA LEU A 363 8.97 -5.40 30.59
C LEU A 363 9.24 -6.90 30.45
N GLU A 364 8.37 -7.60 29.73
CA GLU A 364 8.51 -9.02 29.39
C GLU A 364 8.95 -9.16 27.93
N LEU A 365 10.26 -8.97 27.71
CA LEU A 365 10.87 -8.92 26.37
C LEU A 365 11.62 -10.20 25.99
N LEU A 366 11.91 -11.07 26.96
CA LEU A 366 12.57 -12.35 26.74
C LEU A 366 11.53 -13.48 26.77
N PRO A 367 11.64 -14.47 25.87
CA PRO A 367 10.72 -15.60 25.87
C PRO A 367 10.75 -16.35 27.21
N ASN A 368 9.58 -16.82 27.65
CA ASN A 368 9.40 -17.63 28.87
C ASN A 368 9.63 -16.93 30.23
N GLN A 369 9.80 -15.60 30.29
CA GLN A 369 9.93 -14.89 31.58
C GLN A 369 8.69 -15.04 32.48
N GLY A 370 7.48 -15.04 31.90
CA GLY A 370 6.23 -15.17 32.65
C GLY A 370 6.04 -16.52 33.34
N MET A 371 6.64 -17.61 32.83
CA MET A 371 6.56 -18.94 33.46
C MET A 371 7.50 -19.09 34.65
N LEU A 372 8.68 -18.45 34.61
CA LEU A 372 9.65 -18.47 35.71
C LEU A 372 9.16 -17.67 36.94
N ILE A 373 8.38 -16.61 36.72
CA ILE A 373 7.89 -15.74 37.79
C ILE A 373 6.68 -16.35 38.50
N LYS A 374 5.82 -17.11 37.79
CA LYS A 374 4.60 -17.71 38.37
C LYS A 374 4.85 -18.94 39.26
N HIS A 375 5.96 -19.66 39.06
CA HIS A 375 6.23 -20.93 39.77
C HIS A 375 7.24 -20.85 40.93
N HIS A 376 7.89 -19.71 41.16
CA HIS A 376 8.93 -19.62 42.18
C HIS A 376 8.66 -18.55 43.24
N THR A 377 8.58 -19.00 44.49
CA THR A 377 8.69 -18.17 45.70
C THR A 377 9.85 -17.20 45.56
N ILE A 378 9.57 -15.91 45.71
CA ILE A 378 10.50 -14.79 45.53
C ILE A 378 11.71 -14.97 46.46
N THR A 379 12.82 -15.48 45.93
CA THR A 379 14.12 -15.51 46.60
C THR A 379 15.02 -14.44 45.98
N ARG A 380 15.77 -13.72 46.82
CA ARG A 380 16.59 -12.54 46.47
C ARG A 380 17.66 -12.78 45.38
N GLY A 381 17.94 -14.04 45.00
CA GLY A 381 18.89 -14.39 43.94
C GLY A 381 18.30 -14.37 42.51
N ILE A 382 17.03 -14.74 42.35
CA ILE A 382 16.38 -14.88 41.03
C ILE A 382 16.16 -13.51 40.37
N THR A 383 15.79 -12.50 41.15
CA THR A 383 15.59 -11.13 40.66
C THR A 383 16.89 -10.44 40.22
N LYS A 384 18.06 -10.87 40.74
CA LYS A 384 19.36 -10.41 40.24
C LYS A 384 19.67 -11.06 38.87
N GLY A 385 19.39 -12.36 38.71
CA GLY A 385 19.54 -13.06 37.43
C GLY A 385 18.73 -12.40 36.31
N VAL A 386 17.44 -12.12 36.56
CA VAL A 386 16.55 -11.48 35.55
C VAL A 386 16.99 -10.06 35.16
N LYS A 387 17.67 -9.32 36.05
CA LYS A 387 18.25 -8.01 35.73
C LYS A 387 19.52 -8.15 34.87
N GLU A 388 20.35 -9.12 35.20
CA GLU A 388 21.59 -9.39 34.47
C GLU A 388 21.32 -9.95 33.08
N ASP A 389 20.36 -10.87 32.95
CA ASP A 389 19.94 -11.43 31.65
C ASP A 389 19.43 -10.34 30.71
N PHE A 390 18.67 -9.38 31.25
CA PHE A 390 18.21 -8.24 30.47
C PHE A 390 19.35 -7.32 30.04
N ARG A 391 20.30 -7.01 30.95
CA ARG A 391 21.48 -6.20 30.62
C ARG A 391 22.29 -6.86 29.51
N LEU A 392 22.57 -8.17 29.63
CA LEU A 392 23.30 -8.94 28.62
C LEU A 392 22.53 -9.03 27.29
N ALA A 393 21.20 -9.17 27.33
CA ALA A 393 20.38 -9.14 26.12
C ALA A 393 20.43 -7.78 25.43
N MET A 394 20.36 -6.67 26.18
CA MET A 394 20.52 -5.32 25.65
C MET A 394 21.90 -5.09 25.04
N GLU A 395 22.98 -5.50 25.70
CA GLU A 395 24.35 -5.36 25.17
C GLU A 395 24.55 -6.16 23.86
N ARG A 396 24.00 -7.38 23.80
CA ARG A 396 24.00 -8.18 22.57
C ARG A 396 23.15 -7.54 21.47
N GLN A 397 22.10 -6.82 21.82
CA GLN A 397 21.25 -6.18 20.82
C GLN A 397 21.86 -4.89 20.29
N VAL A 398 22.53 -4.12 21.15
CA VAL A 398 23.30 -2.93 20.74
C VAL A 398 24.42 -3.30 19.78
N SER A 399 25.09 -4.45 19.95
CA SER A 399 26.13 -4.88 19.00
C SER A 399 25.60 -5.19 17.59
N ARG A 400 24.28 -5.32 17.43
CA ARG A 400 23.59 -5.52 16.14
C ARG A 400 23.17 -4.21 15.47
N CYS A 401 23.48 -3.04 16.02
CA CYS A 401 23.07 -1.74 15.47
C CYS A 401 23.55 -1.48 14.03
N GLY A 402 24.62 -2.15 13.59
CA GLY A 402 25.16 -2.08 12.22
C GLY A 402 24.54 -3.05 11.22
N GLU A 403 23.60 -3.91 11.64
CA GLU A 403 22.90 -4.83 10.74
C GLU A 403 22.11 -4.06 9.67
N ASN A 404 21.98 -4.65 8.48
CA ASN A 404 21.14 -4.07 7.43
C ASN A 404 19.67 -4.13 7.88
N LEU A 405 19.10 -2.99 8.23
CA LEU A 405 17.72 -2.89 8.72
C LEU A 405 16.70 -3.48 7.75
N MET A 406 16.90 -3.34 6.44
CA MET A 406 15.98 -3.95 5.46
C MET A 406 16.04 -5.47 5.54
N MET A 407 17.22 -6.08 5.72
CA MET A 407 17.33 -7.52 5.96
C MET A 407 16.60 -7.94 7.24
N VAL A 408 16.78 -7.20 8.33
CA VAL A 408 16.12 -7.48 9.62
C VAL A 408 14.59 -7.44 9.48
N LEU A 409 14.06 -6.41 8.79
CA LEU A 409 12.62 -6.24 8.60
C LEU A 409 12.03 -7.24 7.59
N HIS A 410 12.79 -7.65 6.57
CA HIS A 410 12.41 -8.75 5.70
C HIS A 410 12.28 -10.05 6.49
N GLN A 411 13.28 -10.35 7.30
CA GLN A 411 13.32 -11.54 8.13
C GLN A 411 12.19 -11.55 9.16
N PHE A 412 11.86 -10.39 9.74
CA PHE A 412 10.67 -10.22 10.58
C PHE A 412 9.39 -10.60 9.83
N CYS A 413 9.20 -10.10 8.61
CA CYS A 413 8.03 -10.44 7.80
C CYS A 413 7.97 -11.94 7.46
N MET A 414 9.11 -12.56 7.17
CA MET A 414 9.18 -13.97 6.78
C MET A 414 8.99 -14.93 7.95
N ASN A 415 9.68 -14.71 9.06
CA ASN A 415 9.66 -15.60 10.21
C ASN A 415 8.38 -15.45 11.03
N GLU A 416 7.88 -14.22 11.17
CA GLU A 416 6.70 -13.92 11.99
C GLU A 416 5.40 -13.91 11.17
N LYS A 417 5.40 -14.43 9.93
CA LYS A 417 4.25 -14.39 9.00
C LYS A 417 2.93 -14.80 9.67
N ILE A 418 2.94 -15.90 10.41
CA ILE A 418 1.74 -16.43 11.09
C ILE A 418 1.28 -15.45 12.19
N LEU A 419 2.22 -14.97 13.01
CA LEU A 419 1.93 -14.07 14.12
C LEU A 419 1.41 -12.71 13.65
N LEU A 420 1.98 -12.19 12.56
CA LEU A 420 1.55 -10.94 11.91
C LEU A 420 0.10 -11.03 11.42
N LEU A 421 -0.28 -12.16 10.79
CA LEU A 421 -1.65 -12.40 10.32
C LEU A 421 -2.64 -12.58 11.47
N GLN A 422 -2.28 -13.37 12.47
CA GLN A 422 -3.10 -13.56 13.68
C GLN A 422 -3.35 -12.23 14.40
N THR A 423 -2.34 -11.37 14.45
CA THR A 423 -2.46 -10.07 15.06
C THR A 423 -3.45 -9.18 14.32
N LEU A 424 -3.75 -9.37 13.04
CA LEU A 424 -4.78 -8.58 12.32
C LEU A 424 -6.10 -9.32 12.09
N SER A 425 -6.22 -10.53 12.63
CA SER A 425 -7.46 -11.31 12.62
C SER A 425 -8.53 -10.73 13.55
#